data_AF-A0A433A4Q7-F1
#
_entry.id   AF-A0A433A4Q7-F1
#
_cell.length_a   1.000
_cell.length_b   1.000
_cell.length_c   1.000
_cell.angle_alpha   90.00
_cell.angle_beta   90.00
_cell.angle_gamma   90.00
#
_symmetry.space_group_name_H-M   'P 1'
#
loop_
_entity.id
_entity.type
_entity.pdbx_description
1 polymer ?
#
loop_
_entity_poly.entity_id
_entity_poly.type
_entity_poly.pdbx_seq_one_letter_code
_entity_poly.pdbx_strand_id
1 'polypeptide(L)'
;MSLAVRNELLRSSEVTAVWPNDDDFKRGWLTKPVYVKSRSDRTAMVLRAIERQMRNPKNEANALPDELSVEHLLPQRGTVADYPYASDLPLQAGETTEACRARLCHTMGNLTLLTQALNTAISNGPFNEKTAAIVQDSDLRLNAWLRTRPNAPWNEDDIQTRGGTLFAHASAIWGRPAHLHPKASAEKGGARKHFTDRIAALIAAGLLHDGEPLTLVYKRKTFAGQLTVNGIKVRDGVYAPSEAAKQCYASTGSTRASENGWMVWKTATGQSLRDLLYSIGESVDGDERSSITA
;
A
#
# COMPACT_ATOMS: atom_id res chain seq x y z
N MET A 1 -4.97 -6.59 -16.75
CA MET A 1 -4.71 -5.22 -17.26
C MET A 1 -3.72 -5.33 -18.40
N SER A 2 -4.00 -4.74 -19.56
CA SER A 2 -3.09 -4.81 -20.71
C SER A 2 -1.79 -4.02 -20.44
N LEU A 3 -0.70 -4.46 -21.08
CA LEU A 3 0.62 -3.81 -20.98
C LEU A 3 0.56 -2.33 -21.37
N ALA A 4 -0.16 -1.99 -22.43
CA ALA A 4 -0.32 -0.61 -22.89
C ALA A 4 -0.99 0.30 -21.84
N VAL A 5 -2.06 -0.17 -21.19
CA VAL A 5 -2.74 0.58 -20.12
C VAL A 5 -1.84 0.71 -18.89
N ARG A 6 -1.08 -0.34 -18.55
CA ARG A 6 -0.11 -0.29 -17.45
C ARG A 6 0.95 0.78 -17.68
N ASN A 7 1.54 0.82 -18.89
CA ASN A 7 2.61 1.75 -19.21
C ASN A 7 2.11 3.20 -19.24
N GLU A 8 0.91 3.44 -19.78
CA GLU A 8 0.34 4.79 -19.79
C GLU A 8 0.00 5.31 -18.39
N LEU A 9 -0.56 4.48 -17.51
CA LEU A 9 -0.85 4.83 -16.11
C LEU A 9 0.41 5.04 -15.26
N LEU A 10 1.54 4.46 -15.66
CA LEU A 10 2.84 4.65 -14.99
C LEU A 10 3.60 5.88 -15.50
N ARG A 11 3.40 6.24 -16.77
CA ARG A 11 4.04 7.39 -17.44
C ARG A 11 3.32 8.70 -17.16
N SER A 12 1.99 8.67 -17.03
CA SER A 12 1.20 9.88 -16.89
C SER A 12 1.46 10.60 -15.56
N SER A 13 1.81 11.87 -15.64
CA SER A 13 2.00 12.79 -14.51
C SER A 13 0.80 13.73 -14.31
N GLU A 14 -0.26 13.58 -15.11
CA GLU A 14 -1.48 14.36 -14.94
C GLU A 14 -2.24 13.92 -13.68
N VAL A 15 -2.70 14.88 -12.88
CA VAL A 15 -3.37 14.66 -11.58
C VAL A 15 -4.56 13.68 -11.68
N THR A 16 -5.20 13.57 -12.85
CA THR A 16 -6.34 12.68 -13.13
C THR A 16 -5.95 11.27 -13.60
N ALA A 17 -4.69 11.05 -13.98
CA ALA A 17 -4.21 9.81 -14.59
C ALA A 17 -3.01 9.17 -13.86
N VAL A 18 -2.44 9.85 -12.85
CA VAL A 18 -1.36 9.32 -12.02
C VAL A 18 -1.83 8.12 -11.20
N TRP A 19 -1.14 6.99 -11.33
CA TRP A 19 -1.28 5.88 -10.39
C TRP A 19 -0.63 6.26 -9.03
N PRO A 20 -1.40 6.32 -7.92
CA PRO A 20 -0.87 6.77 -6.65
C PRO A 20 0.23 5.84 -6.11
N ASN A 21 1.22 6.40 -5.41
CA ASN A 21 2.07 5.57 -4.56
C ASN A 21 1.27 5.06 -3.35
N ASP A 22 1.85 4.12 -2.60
CA ASP A 22 1.14 3.50 -1.46
C ASP A 22 0.76 4.51 -0.38
N ASP A 23 1.56 5.56 -0.15
CA ASP A 23 1.27 6.59 0.85
C ASP A 23 0.09 7.48 0.42
N ASP A 24 0.04 7.87 -0.85
CA ASP A 24 -1.07 8.64 -1.43
C ASP A 24 -2.35 7.81 -1.48
N PHE A 25 -2.23 6.53 -1.82
CA PHE A 25 -3.35 5.60 -1.81
C PHE A 25 -3.88 5.42 -0.39
N LYS A 26 -3.00 5.19 0.59
CA LYS A 26 -3.38 5.06 2.00
C LYS A 26 -4.05 6.33 2.53
N ARG A 27 -3.47 7.49 2.23
CA ARG A 27 -4.05 8.79 2.64
C ARG A 27 -5.44 8.97 2.05
N GLY A 28 -5.62 8.69 0.76
CA GLY A 28 -6.93 8.72 0.11
C GLY A 28 -7.92 7.74 0.74
N TRP A 29 -7.51 6.50 0.95
CA TRP A 29 -8.31 5.42 1.54
C TRP A 29 -8.87 5.76 2.92
N LEU A 30 -8.07 6.42 3.75
CA LEU A 30 -8.41 6.76 5.14
C LEU A 30 -9.21 8.06 5.29
N THR A 31 -9.18 8.95 4.29
CA THR A 31 -9.71 10.32 4.46
C THR A 31 -10.78 10.70 3.46
N LYS A 32 -10.78 10.11 2.26
CA LYS A 32 -11.71 10.48 1.18
C LYS A 32 -13.01 9.66 1.29
N PRO A 33 -14.19 10.31 1.22
CA PRO A 33 -15.45 9.61 1.05
C PRO A 33 -15.43 8.72 -0.19
N VAL A 34 -15.69 7.43 -0.01
CA VAL A 34 -15.82 6.46 -1.11
C VAL A 34 -17.28 6.14 -1.39
N TYR A 35 -18.11 6.19 -0.35
CA TYR A 35 -19.55 6.02 -0.49
C TYR A 35 -20.21 7.32 -0.91
N VAL A 36 -20.83 7.30 -2.09
CA VAL A 36 -21.74 8.34 -2.56
C VAL A 36 -23.02 7.63 -2.97
N LYS A 37 -24.19 8.13 -2.51
CA LYS A 37 -25.48 7.46 -2.70
C LYS A 37 -25.79 7.10 -4.16
N SER A 38 -25.36 7.94 -5.11
CA SER A 38 -25.54 7.71 -6.55
C SER A 38 -24.65 6.60 -7.13
N ARG A 39 -23.63 6.14 -6.38
CA ARG A 39 -22.64 5.15 -6.82
C ARG A 39 -22.21 4.19 -5.70
N SER A 40 -23.18 3.72 -4.91
CA SER A 40 -22.95 2.74 -3.85
C SER A 40 -22.44 1.39 -4.39
N ASP A 41 -22.77 1.07 -5.63
CA ASP A 41 -22.27 -0.06 -6.41
C ASP A 41 -20.74 -0.16 -6.44
N ARG A 42 -20.04 0.98 -6.60
CA ARG A 42 -18.58 1.04 -6.63
C ARG A 42 -17.97 0.72 -5.27
N THR A 43 -18.59 1.22 -4.20
CA THR A 43 -18.17 0.91 -2.83
C THR A 43 -18.38 -0.58 -2.56
N ALA A 44 -19.53 -1.13 -2.97
CA ALA A 44 -19.82 -2.55 -2.82
C ALA A 44 -18.80 -3.42 -3.58
N MET A 45 -18.43 -3.02 -4.80
CA MET A 45 -17.41 -3.70 -5.60
C MET A 45 -16.06 -3.76 -4.87
N VAL A 46 -15.60 -2.64 -4.30
CA VAL A 46 -14.35 -2.58 -3.52
C VAL A 46 -14.43 -3.49 -2.29
N LEU A 47 -15.52 -3.41 -1.51
CA LEU A 47 -15.70 -4.25 -0.33
C LEU A 47 -15.79 -5.74 -0.67
N ARG A 48 -16.42 -6.12 -1.79
CA ARG A 48 -16.45 -7.50 -2.29
C ARG A 48 -15.05 -8.02 -2.63
N ALA A 49 -14.20 -7.18 -3.23
CA ALA A 49 -12.82 -7.55 -3.52
C ALA A 49 -12.01 -7.77 -2.22
N ILE A 50 -12.20 -6.90 -1.23
CA ILE A 50 -11.57 -7.04 0.09
C ILE A 50 -12.04 -8.31 0.81
N GLU A 51 -13.35 -8.56 0.85
CA GLU A 51 -13.94 -9.79 1.39
C GLU A 51 -13.28 -11.05 0.80
N ARG A 52 -13.12 -11.10 -0.53
CA ARG A 52 -12.45 -12.21 -1.22
C ARG A 52 -10.99 -12.34 -0.81
N GLN A 53 -10.26 -11.23 -0.71
CA GLN A 53 -8.85 -11.20 -0.31
C GLN A 53 -8.63 -11.62 1.16
N MET A 54 -9.62 -11.43 2.03
CA MET A 54 -9.55 -11.82 3.44
C MET A 54 -9.73 -13.32 3.67
N ARG A 55 -10.24 -14.07 2.67
CA ARG A 55 -10.44 -15.52 2.78
C ARG A 55 -9.12 -16.27 2.72
N ASN A 56 -9.07 -17.39 3.44
CA ASN A 56 -7.94 -18.31 3.47
C ASN A 56 -8.44 -19.76 3.35
N PRO A 57 -7.55 -20.76 3.23
CA PRO A 57 -7.95 -22.17 3.05
C PRO A 57 -8.82 -22.77 4.17
N LYS A 58 -8.95 -22.11 5.32
CA LYS A 58 -9.86 -22.53 6.41
C LYS A 58 -11.29 -22.00 6.25
N ASN A 59 -11.55 -21.17 5.23
CA ASN A 59 -12.87 -20.62 4.95
C ASN A 59 -13.55 -21.42 3.83
N GLU A 60 -14.87 -21.52 3.92
CA GLU A 60 -15.71 -22.14 2.92
C GLU A 60 -15.61 -21.39 1.58
N ALA A 61 -15.58 -22.14 0.48
CA ALA A 61 -15.49 -21.61 -0.87
C ALA A 61 -16.86 -21.15 -1.43
N ASN A 62 -17.63 -20.43 -0.61
CA ASN A 62 -18.98 -19.98 -1.00
C ASN A 62 -18.92 -18.71 -1.85
N ALA A 63 -19.67 -18.67 -2.96
CA ALA A 63 -19.88 -17.43 -3.70
C ALA A 63 -20.58 -16.40 -2.81
N LEU A 64 -20.26 -15.11 -3.01
CA LEU A 64 -20.99 -14.03 -2.34
C LEU A 64 -22.37 -13.88 -2.99
N PRO A 65 -23.44 -13.65 -2.20
CA PRO A 65 -24.75 -13.31 -2.76
C PRO A 65 -24.65 -12.09 -3.69
N ASP A 66 -25.46 -12.06 -4.74
CA ASP A 66 -25.47 -10.95 -5.71
C ASP A 66 -26.01 -9.66 -5.08
N GLU A 67 -26.99 -9.78 -4.18
CA GLU A 67 -27.66 -8.66 -3.52
C GLU A 67 -27.06 -8.38 -2.13
N LEU A 68 -25.88 -7.76 -2.12
CA LEU A 68 -25.31 -7.17 -0.91
C LEU A 68 -25.39 -5.65 -1.01
N SER A 69 -25.84 -5.04 0.08
CA SER A 69 -25.93 -3.61 0.27
C SER A 69 -24.75 -3.11 1.12
N VAL A 70 -24.32 -1.88 0.86
CA VAL A 70 -23.33 -1.22 1.73
C VAL A 70 -24.04 -0.77 3.00
N GLU A 71 -23.45 -1.11 4.14
CA GLU A 71 -23.89 -0.64 5.45
C GLU A 71 -22.85 0.26 6.10
N HIS A 72 -23.33 1.26 6.84
CA HIS A 72 -22.55 2.19 7.65
C HIS A 72 -22.54 1.75 9.11
N LEU A 73 -21.38 1.35 9.65
CA LEU A 73 -21.27 0.96 11.05
C LEU A 73 -21.58 2.13 12.00
N LEU A 74 -20.95 3.29 11.78
CA LEU A 74 -21.41 4.60 12.25
C LEU A 74 -22.44 5.13 11.25
N PRO A 75 -23.74 5.14 11.57
CA PRO A 75 -24.78 5.58 10.66
C PRO A 75 -24.73 7.09 10.41
N GLN A 76 -25.22 7.52 9.24
CA GLN A 76 -25.33 8.94 8.88
C GLN A 76 -26.21 9.74 9.85
N ARG A 77 -27.14 9.07 10.53
CA ARG A 77 -28.03 9.67 11.55
C ARG A 77 -27.74 9.13 12.96
N GLY A 78 -26.51 8.72 13.23
CA GLY A 78 -26.08 8.27 14.56
C GLY A 78 -26.10 9.40 15.58
N THR A 79 -26.55 9.09 16.80
CA THR A 79 -26.52 10.06 17.92
C THR A 79 -25.17 10.04 18.63
N VAL A 80 -24.80 11.13 19.28
CA VAL A 80 -23.56 11.19 20.09
C VAL A 80 -23.64 10.29 21.33
N ALA A 81 -24.85 9.99 21.81
CA ALA A 81 -25.06 9.07 22.93
C ALA A 81 -24.67 7.63 22.56
N ASP A 82 -25.04 7.19 21.36
CA ASP A 82 -24.73 5.85 20.86
C ASP A 82 -23.33 5.76 20.23
N TYR A 83 -22.86 6.88 19.67
CA TYR A 83 -21.60 7.01 18.94
C TYR A 83 -20.83 8.23 19.44
N PRO A 84 -20.12 8.11 20.58
CA PRO A 84 -19.31 9.21 21.12
C PRO A 84 -18.21 9.61 20.12
N TYR A 85 -17.77 10.86 20.19
CA TYR A 85 -16.60 11.30 19.42
C TYR A 85 -15.33 10.61 19.91
N ALA A 86 -14.42 10.35 18.97
CA ALA A 86 -13.04 10.04 19.30
C ALA A 86 -12.41 11.19 20.11
N SER A 87 -11.44 10.85 20.97
CA SER A 87 -10.72 11.86 21.77
C SER A 87 -9.81 12.73 20.90
N ASP A 88 -9.28 12.17 19.82
CA ASP A 88 -8.49 12.87 18.82
C ASP A 88 -9.14 12.68 17.45
N LEU A 89 -9.38 13.76 16.72
CA LEU A 89 -10.02 13.73 15.41
C LEU A 89 -9.00 14.17 14.36
N PRO A 90 -8.88 13.45 13.23
CA PRO A 90 -8.00 13.84 12.14
C PRO A 90 -8.64 14.97 11.31
N LEU A 91 -8.76 16.14 11.94
CA LEU A 91 -9.32 17.36 11.36
C LEU A 91 -8.44 17.84 10.20
N GLN A 92 -9.08 18.24 9.12
CA GLN A 92 -8.43 19.02 8.06
C GLN A 92 -8.45 20.51 8.41
N ALA A 93 -7.60 21.30 7.77
CA ALA A 93 -7.49 22.74 8.05
C ALA A 93 -8.86 23.44 7.89
N GLY A 94 -9.35 24.04 8.98
CA GLY A 94 -10.64 24.72 9.03
C GLY A 94 -11.86 23.80 9.14
N GLU A 95 -11.67 22.49 9.33
CA GLU A 95 -12.76 21.52 9.47
C GLU A 95 -13.28 21.47 10.92
N THR A 96 -14.60 21.45 11.11
CA THR A 96 -15.21 21.24 12.43
C THR A 96 -15.25 19.75 12.78
N THR A 97 -15.46 19.43 14.06
CA THR A 97 -15.67 18.06 14.55
C THR A 97 -16.79 17.33 13.80
N GLU A 98 -17.93 18.00 13.60
CA GLU A 98 -19.10 17.45 12.90
C GLU A 98 -18.80 17.20 11.42
N ALA A 99 -18.08 18.12 10.77
CA ALA A 99 -17.68 17.98 9.37
C ALA A 99 -16.70 16.80 9.20
N CYS A 100 -15.74 16.65 10.12
CA CYS A 100 -14.82 15.51 10.13
C CYS A 100 -15.57 14.18 10.30
N ARG A 101 -16.51 14.08 11.26
CA ARG A 101 -17.38 12.90 11.41
C ARG A 101 -18.18 12.61 10.14
N ALA A 102 -18.82 13.63 9.57
CA ALA A 102 -19.59 13.47 8.33
C ALA A 102 -18.73 12.94 7.19
N ARG A 103 -17.49 13.43 7.05
CA ARG A 103 -16.52 12.93 6.07
C ARG A 103 -16.12 11.49 6.36
N LEU A 104 -15.71 11.18 7.59
CA LEU A 104 -15.22 9.85 7.98
C LEU A 104 -16.31 8.78 7.95
N CYS A 105 -17.56 9.14 8.18
CA CYS A 105 -18.72 8.24 8.04
C CYS A 105 -18.74 7.56 6.67
N HIS A 106 -18.29 8.25 5.62
CA HIS A 106 -18.29 7.72 4.25
C HIS A 106 -16.96 7.07 3.81
N THR A 107 -16.03 6.80 4.73
CA THR A 107 -14.73 6.20 4.41
C THR A 107 -14.73 4.68 4.57
N MET A 108 -13.80 3.99 3.90
CA MET A 108 -13.73 2.51 3.84
C MET A 108 -13.76 1.84 5.22
N GLY A 109 -13.12 2.46 6.23
CA GLY A 109 -13.07 1.92 7.59
C GLY A 109 -14.43 1.81 8.27
N ASN A 110 -15.41 2.63 7.89
CA ASN A 110 -16.76 2.62 8.45
C ASN A 110 -17.75 1.71 7.70
N LEU A 111 -17.36 1.23 6.53
CA LEU A 111 -18.29 0.61 5.59
C LEU A 111 -18.16 -0.91 5.61
N THR A 112 -19.28 -1.59 5.45
CA THR A 112 -19.33 -3.05 5.29
C THR A 112 -20.40 -3.49 4.30
N LEU A 113 -20.51 -4.80 4.08
CA LEU A 113 -21.54 -5.43 3.28
C LEU A 113 -22.50 -6.22 4.16
N LEU A 114 -23.79 -6.12 3.88
CA LEU A 114 -24.85 -6.91 4.48
C LEU A 114 -25.92 -7.25 3.45
N THR A 115 -26.73 -8.28 3.71
CA THR A 115 -27.97 -8.49 2.96
C THR A 115 -28.91 -7.30 3.15
N GLN A 116 -29.77 -7.03 2.18
CA GLN A 116 -30.72 -5.91 2.27
C GLN A 116 -31.66 -6.06 3.48
N ALA A 117 -32.09 -7.29 3.79
CA ALA A 117 -32.95 -7.55 4.94
C ALA A 117 -32.26 -7.19 6.27
N LEU A 118 -31.01 -7.64 6.46
CA LEU A 118 -30.24 -7.35 7.67
C LEU A 118 -29.91 -5.86 7.79
N ASN A 119 -29.50 -5.22 6.68
CA ASN A 119 -29.25 -3.78 6.66
C ASN A 119 -30.51 -2.98 7.05
N THR A 120 -31.67 -3.36 6.49
CA THR A 120 -32.96 -2.72 6.83
C THR A 120 -33.32 -2.89 8.30
N ALA A 121 -33.05 -4.05 8.89
CA ALA A 121 -33.36 -4.35 10.28
C ALA A 121 -32.52 -3.53 11.27
N ILE A 122 -31.24 -3.27 10.97
CA ILE A 122 -30.32 -2.60 11.90
C ILE A 122 -30.13 -1.09 11.62
N SER A 123 -30.16 -0.67 10.35
CA SER A 123 -30.22 0.71 9.85
C SER A 123 -29.44 1.76 10.65
N ASN A 124 -30.11 2.63 11.44
CA ASN A 124 -29.46 3.69 12.23
C ASN A 124 -29.30 3.33 13.72
N GLY A 125 -29.45 2.06 14.08
CA GLY A 125 -29.41 1.60 15.47
C GLY A 125 -28.03 1.79 16.14
N PRO A 126 -27.95 1.64 17.48
CA PRO A 126 -26.71 1.71 18.24
C PRO A 126 -25.70 0.64 17.82
N PHE A 127 -24.41 0.92 17.98
CA PHE A 127 -23.34 0.03 17.49
C PHE A 127 -23.40 -1.38 18.09
N ASN A 128 -23.74 -1.50 19.37
CA ASN A 128 -23.81 -2.79 20.06
C ASN A 128 -24.95 -3.66 19.51
N GLU A 129 -26.11 -3.06 19.22
CA GLU A 129 -27.25 -3.77 18.62
C GLU A 129 -26.93 -4.22 17.19
N LYS A 130 -26.34 -3.32 16.39
CA LYS A 130 -25.82 -3.67 15.05
C LYS A 130 -24.83 -4.83 15.12
N THR A 131 -23.88 -4.73 16.04
CA THR A 131 -22.83 -5.74 16.23
C THR A 131 -23.43 -7.10 16.57
N ALA A 132 -24.39 -7.16 17.49
CA ALA A 132 -25.07 -8.40 17.87
C ALA A 132 -25.77 -9.05 16.67
N ALA A 133 -26.58 -8.27 15.93
CA ALA A 133 -27.28 -8.76 14.75
C ALA A 133 -26.31 -9.19 13.62
N ILE A 134 -25.27 -8.42 13.34
CA ILE A 134 -24.25 -8.77 12.33
C ILE A 134 -23.51 -10.04 12.73
N VAL A 135 -23.14 -10.19 14.01
CA VAL A 135 -22.46 -11.40 14.50
C VAL A 135 -23.35 -12.63 14.36
N GLN A 136 -24.65 -12.48 14.61
CA GLN A 136 -25.63 -13.56 14.50
C GLN A 136 -25.91 -13.97 13.05
N ASP A 137 -26.12 -13.00 12.15
CA ASP A 137 -26.74 -13.27 10.85
C ASP A 137 -25.80 -13.09 9.64
N SER A 138 -24.58 -12.53 9.82
CA SER A 138 -23.62 -12.35 8.72
C SER A 138 -22.48 -13.37 8.72
N ASP A 139 -22.34 -14.08 7.61
CA ASP A 139 -21.22 -15.01 7.35
C ASP A 139 -19.98 -14.35 6.72
N LEU A 140 -20.06 -13.08 6.31
CA LEU A 140 -18.97 -12.42 5.59
C LEU A 140 -17.69 -12.29 6.43
N ARG A 141 -16.54 -12.57 5.81
CA ARG A 141 -15.26 -12.46 6.50
C ARG A 141 -14.92 -11.03 6.91
N LEU A 142 -15.36 -10.06 6.12
CA LEU A 142 -15.32 -8.61 6.35
C LEU A 142 -15.95 -8.18 7.68
N ASN A 143 -16.90 -8.96 8.20
CA ASN A 143 -17.64 -8.69 9.44
C ASN A 143 -17.12 -9.47 10.65
N ALA A 144 -16.21 -10.41 10.45
CA ALA A 144 -15.77 -11.37 11.47
C ALA A 144 -15.15 -10.76 12.72
N TRP A 145 -14.43 -9.65 12.53
CA TRP A 145 -13.72 -8.95 13.59
C TRP A 145 -14.67 -8.41 14.68
N LEU A 146 -15.96 -8.26 14.35
CA LEU A 146 -17.00 -7.87 15.32
C LEU A 146 -17.18 -8.92 16.43
N ARG A 147 -16.92 -10.22 16.14
CA ARG A 147 -17.04 -11.32 17.12
C ARG A 147 -16.05 -11.20 18.27
N THR A 148 -14.91 -10.54 18.04
CA THR A 148 -13.86 -10.34 19.03
C THR A 148 -13.96 -8.98 19.72
N ARG A 149 -15.02 -8.22 19.47
CA ARG A 149 -15.16 -6.85 19.97
C ARG A 149 -16.54 -6.56 20.60
N PRO A 150 -16.97 -7.33 21.61
CA PRO A 150 -18.25 -7.08 22.27
C PRO A 150 -18.20 -5.77 23.09
N ASN A 151 -19.27 -4.98 23.01
CA ASN A 151 -19.58 -3.86 23.91
C ASN A 151 -18.56 -2.70 23.96
N ALA A 152 -17.77 -2.51 22.91
CA ALA A 152 -16.90 -1.34 22.78
C ALA A 152 -17.62 -0.22 22.01
N PRO A 153 -17.41 1.06 22.35
CA PRO A 153 -17.87 2.16 21.51
C PRO A 153 -17.24 2.07 20.12
N TRP A 154 -17.93 2.64 19.14
CA TRP A 154 -17.45 2.80 17.77
C TRP A 154 -17.38 4.27 17.42
N ASN A 155 -16.18 4.76 17.10
CA ASN A 155 -15.93 6.16 16.82
C ASN A 155 -14.92 6.34 15.66
N GLU A 156 -14.44 7.56 15.45
CA GLU A 156 -13.52 7.89 14.37
C GLU A 156 -12.16 7.18 14.46
N ASP A 157 -11.62 6.98 15.66
CA ASP A 157 -10.36 6.23 15.86
C ASP A 157 -10.52 4.79 15.39
N ASP A 158 -11.68 4.20 15.63
CA ASP A 158 -12.02 2.86 15.18
C ASP A 158 -12.19 2.77 13.67
N ILE A 159 -12.84 3.77 13.08
CA ILE A 159 -12.95 3.90 11.63
C ILE A 159 -11.55 3.99 11.00
N GLN A 160 -10.66 4.80 11.56
CA GLN A 160 -9.28 4.92 11.07
C GLN A 160 -8.50 3.60 11.22
N THR A 161 -8.58 2.97 12.39
CA THR A 161 -7.88 1.72 12.70
C THR A 161 -8.35 0.57 11.79
N ARG A 162 -9.66 0.40 11.64
CA ARG A 162 -10.23 -0.58 10.72
C ARG A 162 -9.88 -0.23 9.28
N GLY A 163 -9.94 1.04 8.90
CA GLY A 163 -9.52 1.53 7.59
C GLY A 163 -8.09 1.10 7.25
N GLY A 164 -7.16 1.25 8.19
CA GLY A 164 -5.77 0.81 8.04
C GLY A 164 -5.63 -0.71 7.90
N THR A 165 -6.43 -1.49 8.63
CA THR A 165 -6.49 -2.95 8.49
C THR A 165 -6.97 -3.35 7.10
N LEU A 166 -8.05 -2.75 6.61
CA LEU A 166 -8.57 -3.02 5.26
C LEU A 166 -7.61 -2.56 4.17
N PHE A 167 -6.85 -1.48 4.41
CA PHE A 167 -5.84 -0.99 3.46
C PHE A 167 -4.76 -2.03 3.18
N ALA A 168 -4.34 -2.81 4.17
CA ALA A 168 -3.36 -3.89 3.96
C ALA A 168 -3.85 -4.95 2.96
N HIS A 169 -5.16 -5.21 2.91
CA HIS A 169 -5.77 -6.05 1.88
C HIS A 169 -5.87 -5.29 0.55
N ALA A 170 -6.28 -4.02 0.57
CA ALA A 170 -6.43 -3.20 -0.62
C ALA A 170 -5.12 -3.04 -1.41
N SER A 171 -4.00 -2.79 -0.72
CA SER A 171 -2.68 -2.65 -1.35
C SER A 171 -2.16 -3.96 -1.94
N ALA A 172 -2.59 -5.12 -1.42
CA ALA A 172 -2.27 -6.42 -2.00
C ALA A 172 -3.07 -6.69 -3.29
N ILE A 173 -4.34 -6.23 -3.36
CA ILE A 173 -5.20 -6.38 -4.54
C ILE A 173 -4.79 -5.39 -5.64
N TRP A 174 -4.68 -4.12 -5.28
CA TRP A 174 -4.44 -2.98 -6.19
C TRP A 174 -3.06 -2.37 -5.97
N GLY A 175 -2.06 -3.22 -5.78
CA GLY A 175 -0.68 -2.76 -5.66
C GLY A 175 -0.27 -1.98 -6.92
N ARG A 176 0.53 -0.93 -6.73
CA ARG A 176 1.07 -0.18 -7.86
C ARG A 176 1.76 -1.15 -8.82
N PRO A 177 1.40 -1.13 -10.11
CA PRO A 177 2.08 -1.96 -11.08
C PRO A 177 3.57 -1.70 -10.99
N ALA A 178 4.33 -2.71 -10.61
CA ALA A 178 5.75 -2.70 -10.93
C ALA A 178 5.87 -2.62 -12.45
N HIS A 179 6.83 -1.85 -12.96
CA HIS A 179 7.29 -2.01 -14.33
C HIS A 179 7.48 -3.52 -14.56
N LEU A 180 6.87 -4.06 -15.62
CA LEU A 180 6.93 -5.50 -15.89
C LEU A 180 8.37 -5.85 -16.25
N HIS A 181 9.16 -6.22 -15.25
CA HIS A 181 10.14 -7.26 -15.43
C HIS A 181 9.45 -8.59 -15.06
N PRO A 182 9.73 -9.70 -15.78
CA PRO A 182 9.14 -10.99 -15.46
C PRO A 182 9.39 -11.31 -14.00
N LYS A 183 8.32 -11.43 -13.20
CA LYS A 183 8.42 -11.99 -11.85
C LYS A 183 8.79 -13.46 -12.02
N ALA A 184 10.07 -13.79 -11.85
CA ALA A 184 10.45 -15.12 -11.43
C ALA A 184 9.68 -15.41 -10.13
N SER A 185 8.93 -16.51 -10.17
CA SER A 185 8.10 -17.05 -9.11
C SER A 185 8.88 -17.12 -7.80
N ALA A 186 8.21 -16.73 -6.71
CA ALA A 186 8.75 -16.77 -5.37
C ALA A 186 8.94 -18.23 -4.91
N GLU A 187 10.16 -18.75 -5.03
CA GLU A 187 10.64 -19.81 -4.15
C GLU A 187 11.32 -19.21 -2.92
N LYS A 188 10.96 -19.73 -1.75
CA LYS A 188 11.48 -19.31 -0.45
C LYS A 188 12.96 -19.71 -0.33
N GLY A 189 13.87 -18.79 -0.65
CA GLY A 189 15.31 -19.00 -0.50
C GLY A 189 16.16 -17.73 -0.60
N GLY A 190 16.36 -17.02 0.52
CA GLY A 190 17.55 -16.21 0.79
C GLY A 190 17.59 -14.77 0.24
N ALA A 191 17.39 -13.78 1.11
CA ALA A 191 17.59 -12.35 0.84
C ALA A 191 19.00 -11.97 0.31
N ARG A 192 19.98 -12.90 0.36
CA ARG A 192 21.32 -12.73 -0.22
C ARG A 192 21.35 -12.80 -1.75
N LYS A 193 20.50 -13.60 -2.40
CA LYS A 193 20.52 -13.76 -3.87
C LYS A 193 19.92 -12.55 -4.61
N HIS A 194 18.87 -11.95 -4.06
CA HIS A 194 18.04 -11.01 -4.82
C HIS A 194 18.69 -9.63 -5.11
N PHE A 195 19.70 -9.20 -4.34
CA PHE A 195 20.37 -7.92 -4.59
C PHE A 195 21.64 -8.09 -5.45
N THR A 196 22.34 -9.21 -5.33
CA THR A 196 23.51 -9.53 -6.16
C THR A 196 23.11 -9.70 -7.62
N ASP A 197 21.93 -10.29 -7.88
CA ASP A 197 21.39 -10.42 -9.24
C ASP A 197 21.15 -9.05 -9.90
N ARG A 198 20.69 -8.06 -9.12
CA ARG A 198 20.47 -6.69 -9.60
C ARG A 198 21.77 -5.94 -9.86
N ILE A 199 22.78 -6.14 -9.00
CA ILE A 199 24.12 -5.58 -9.23
C ILE A 199 24.73 -6.22 -10.48
N ALA A 200 24.62 -7.55 -10.62
CA ALA A 200 25.07 -8.27 -11.81
C ALA A 200 24.39 -7.76 -13.08
N ALA A 201 23.08 -7.46 -13.04
CA ALA A 201 22.36 -6.88 -14.16
C ALA A 201 22.89 -5.49 -14.54
N LEU A 202 23.16 -4.62 -13.57
CA LEU A 202 23.76 -3.29 -13.80
C LEU A 202 25.14 -3.39 -14.44
N ILE A 203 25.95 -4.35 -13.99
CA ILE A 203 27.28 -4.62 -14.55
C ILE A 203 27.17 -5.18 -15.97
N ALA A 204 26.29 -6.16 -16.19
CA ALA A 204 26.06 -6.75 -17.50
C ALA A 204 25.51 -5.73 -18.52
N ALA A 205 24.70 -4.77 -18.07
CA ALA A 205 24.20 -3.67 -18.88
C ALA A 205 25.25 -2.56 -19.12
N GLY A 206 26.46 -2.68 -18.55
CA GLY A 206 27.53 -1.69 -18.69
C GLY A 206 27.25 -0.35 -17.99
N LEU A 207 26.22 -0.28 -17.14
CA LEU A 207 25.87 0.94 -16.40
C LEU A 207 26.71 1.13 -15.14
N LEU A 208 27.31 0.05 -14.64
CA LEU A 208 28.26 0.03 -13.55
C LEU A 208 29.37 -0.97 -13.84
N HIS A 209 30.48 -0.87 -13.13
CA HIS A 209 31.58 -1.83 -13.20
C HIS A 209 31.95 -2.32 -11.80
N ASP A 210 32.50 -3.53 -11.70
CA ASP A 210 33.10 -3.98 -10.44
C ASP A 210 34.22 -3.01 -10.06
N GLY A 211 34.18 -2.50 -8.83
CA GLY A 211 35.10 -1.45 -8.37
C GLY A 211 34.61 -0.02 -8.55
N GLU A 212 33.40 0.22 -9.11
CA GLU A 212 32.85 1.57 -9.33
C GLU A 212 32.72 2.36 -8.02
N PRO A 213 33.24 3.61 -7.94
CA PRO A 213 33.09 4.44 -6.75
C PRO A 213 31.65 4.91 -6.58
N LEU A 214 31.11 4.72 -5.38
CA LEU A 214 29.79 5.19 -4.97
C LEU A 214 29.92 6.17 -3.80
N THR A 215 29.01 7.13 -3.75
CA THR A 215 28.91 8.12 -2.68
C THR A 215 27.55 8.10 -2.02
N LEU A 216 27.53 8.41 -0.74
CA LEU A 216 26.34 8.49 0.08
C LEU A 216 26.48 9.69 1.02
N VAL A 217 25.46 10.56 1.06
CA VAL A 217 25.47 11.77 1.92
C VAL A 217 24.45 11.61 3.02
N TYR A 218 24.90 11.74 4.27
CA TYR A 218 24.03 11.69 5.45
C TYR A 218 24.52 12.62 6.55
N LYS A 219 23.60 13.40 7.13
CA LYS A 219 23.91 14.46 8.14
C LYS A 219 25.12 15.33 7.72
N ARG A 220 25.14 15.79 6.46
CA ARG A 220 26.21 16.62 5.85
C ARG A 220 27.60 15.95 5.82
N LYS A 221 27.71 14.66 6.11
CA LYS A 221 28.92 13.86 5.89
C LYS A 221 28.76 13.04 4.61
N THR A 222 29.83 12.97 3.83
CA THR A 222 29.91 12.14 2.62
C THR A 222 30.69 10.87 2.95
N PHE A 223 30.13 9.74 2.54
CA PHE A 223 30.70 8.42 2.68
C PHE A 223 31.06 7.87 1.30
N ALA A 224 32.22 7.23 1.23
CA ALA A 224 32.65 6.49 0.06
C ALA A 224 32.32 5.00 0.24
N GLY A 225 31.81 4.40 -0.82
CA GLY A 225 31.65 2.96 -0.99
C GLY A 225 32.20 2.57 -2.34
N GLN A 226 32.53 1.29 -2.50
CA GLN A 226 32.98 0.74 -3.78
C GLN A 226 32.03 -0.39 -4.17
N LEU A 227 31.45 -0.32 -5.37
CA LEU A 227 30.61 -1.40 -5.86
C LEU A 227 31.46 -2.66 -6.04
N THR A 228 30.91 -3.80 -5.63
CA THR A 228 31.42 -5.12 -5.95
C THR A 228 30.28 -6.00 -6.45
N VAL A 229 30.57 -7.07 -7.18
CA VAL A 229 29.56 -8.09 -7.56
C VAL A 229 28.75 -8.65 -6.37
N ASN A 230 29.34 -8.61 -5.17
CA ASN A 230 28.75 -9.14 -3.94
C ASN A 230 28.07 -8.08 -3.06
N GLY A 231 28.04 -6.81 -3.46
CA GLY A 231 27.50 -5.70 -2.66
C GLY A 231 28.37 -4.45 -2.69
N ILE A 232 28.21 -3.58 -1.71
CA ILE A 232 29.00 -2.35 -1.58
C ILE A 232 30.05 -2.56 -0.50
N LYS A 233 31.31 -2.44 -0.89
CA LYS A 233 32.45 -2.41 0.01
C LYS A 233 32.51 -1.04 0.70
N VAL A 234 32.38 -1.07 2.01
CA VAL A 234 32.66 0.06 2.91
C VAL A 234 33.76 -0.39 3.89
N ARG A 235 34.20 0.50 4.79
CA ARG A 235 35.41 0.34 5.63
C ARG A 235 35.65 -1.08 6.18
N ASP A 236 34.60 -1.71 6.71
CA ASP A 236 34.70 -2.95 7.49
C ASP A 236 34.18 -4.20 6.77
N GLY A 237 33.84 -4.10 5.48
CA GLY A 237 33.39 -5.25 4.70
C GLY A 237 32.55 -4.92 3.47
N VAL A 238 32.05 -5.99 2.84
CA VAL A 238 31.13 -5.91 1.70
C VAL A 238 29.73 -6.28 2.18
N TYR A 239 28.77 -5.38 1.94
CA TYR A 239 27.41 -5.53 2.43
C TYR A 239 26.38 -5.26 1.34
N ALA A 240 25.15 -5.74 1.54
CA ALA A 240 24.03 -5.31 0.72
C ALA A 240 23.86 -3.77 0.80
N PRO A 241 23.33 -3.10 -0.25
CA PRO A 241 23.29 -1.63 -0.29
C PRO A 241 22.68 -0.95 0.95
N SER A 242 21.58 -1.52 1.49
CA SER A 242 20.94 -1.00 2.71
C SER A 242 21.79 -1.21 3.97
N GLU A 243 22.50 -2.33 4.05
CA GLU A 243 23.37 -2.62 5.19
C GLU A 243 24.63 -1.76 5.13
N ALA A 244 25.24 -1.58 3.95
CA ALA A 244 26.37 -0.68 3.74
C ALA A 244 26.04 0.77 4.16
N ALA A 245 24.83 1.26 3.85
CA ALA A 245 24.38 2.58 4.29
C ALA A 245 24.28 2.67 5.83
N LYS A 246 23.77 1.63 6.50
CA LYS A 246 23.70 1.58 7.96
C LYS A 246 25.09 1.57 8.61
N GLN A 247 26.06 0.86 8.03
CA GLN A 247 27.45 0.89 8.51
C GLN A 247 28.03 2.32 8.45
N CYS A 248 27.76 3.06 7.37
CA CYS A 248 28.12 4.47 7.27
C CYS A 248 27.42 5.32 8.36
N TYR A 249 26.13 5.12 8.59
CA TYR A 249 25.36 5.89 9.57
C TYR A 249 25.79 5.66 11.01
N ALA A 250 26.19 4.43 11.36
CA ALA A 250 26.70 4.07 12.69
C ALA A 250 27.91 4.95 13.07
N SER A 251 28.79 5.25 12.11
CA SER A 251 29.94 6.15 12.32
C SER A 251 29.56 7.62 12.62
N THR A 252 28.28 7.98 12.47
CA THR A 252 27.72 9.30 12.83
C THR A 252 26.94 9.28 14.15
N GLY A 253 26.95 8.15 14.87
CA GLY A 253 26.14 7.96 16.07
C GLY A 253 24.64 7.77 15.79
N SER A 254 24.26 7.41 14.57
CA SER A 254 22.86 7.17 14.20
C SER A 254 22.44 5.74 14.51
N THR A 255 21.26 5.57 15.11
CA THR A 255 20.65 4.27 15.45
C THR A 255 19.56 3.87 14.44
N ARG A 256 19.57 4.44 13.23
CA ARG A 256 18.53 4.23 12.22
C ARG A 256 18.38 2.74 11.88
N ALA A 257 17.20 2.19 12.16
CA ALA A 257 16.91 0.76 12.01
C ALA A 257 16.77 0.30 10.54
N SER A 258 16.39 1.21 9.63
CA SER A 258 16.15 0.88 8.22
C SER A 258 16.58 2.00 7.26
N GLU A 259 17.09 1.62 6.09
CA GLU A 259 17.43 2.52 4.99
C GLU A 259 17.20 1.84 3.64
N ASN A 260 16.79 2.62 2.65
CA ASN A 260 16.72 2.16 1.27
C ASN A 260 18.05 2.43 0.55
N GLY A 261 18.98 1.49 0.66
CA GLY A 261 20.33 1.60 0.10
C GLY A 261 20.36 1.93 -1.39
N TRP A 262 19.38 1.47 -2.15
CA TRP A 262 19.33 1.69 -3.60
C TRP A 262 19.06 3.15 -3.98
N MET A 263 18.48 3.95 -3.10
CA MET A 263 18.22 5.38 -3.36
C MET A 263 19.35 6.29 -2.87
N VAL A 264 20.09 5.86 -1.84
CA VAL A 264 21.05 6.72 -1.13
C VAL A 264 22.47 6.60 -1.69
N TRP A 265 22.82 5.46 -2.29
CA TRP A 265 24.09 5.28 -2.98
C TRP A 265 24.01 5.83 -4.40
N LYS A 266 24.97 6.69 -4.75
CA LYS A 266 25.03 7.42 -6.01
C LYS A 266 26.38 7.26 -6.70
N THR A 267 26.38 7.21 -8.03
CA THR A 267 27.61 7.26 -8.85
C THR A 267 28.23 8.65 -8.85
N ALA A 268 29.40 8.79 -9.49
CA ALA A 268 30.02 10.09 -9.74
C ALA A 268 29.11 11.05 -10.54
N THR A 269 28.24 10.52 -11.40
CA THR A 269 27.24 11.29 -12.16
C THR A 269 26.02 11.70 -11.33
N GLY A 270 25.94 11.29 -10.05
CA GLY A 270 24.87 11.64 -9.12
C GLY A 270 23.61 10.78 -9.26
N GLN A 271 23.59 9.82 -10.19
CA GLN A 271 22.50 8.86 -10.35
C GLN A 271 22.52 7.83 -9.23
N SER A 272 21.36 7.52 -8.66
CA SER A 272 21.27 6.46 -7.66
C SER A 272 21.31 5.08 -8.31
N LEU A 273 21.67 4.04 -7.55
CA LEU A 273 21.58 2.65 -8.03
C LEU A 273 20.16 2.30 -8.50
N ARG A 274 19.14 2.93 -7.89
CA ARG A 274 17.75 2.81 -8.32
C ARG A 274 17.52 3.43 -9.70
N ASP A 275 18.05 4.63 -9.96
CA ASP A 275 17.91 5.32 -11.24
C ASP A 275 18.56 4.52 -12.37
N LEU A 276 19.74 3.96 -12.12
CA LEU A 276 20.42 3.10 -13.08
C LEU A 276 19.67 1.79 -13.32
N LEU A 277 19.07 1.22 -12.28
CA LEU A 277 18.25 0.01 -12.44
C LEU A 277 17.01 0.30 -13.29
N TYR A 278 16.46 1.52 -13.20
CA TYR A 278 15.38 1.96 -14.08
C TYR A 278 15.83 2.11 -15.53
N SER A 279 17.05 2.61 -15.79
CA SER A 279 17.53 2.81 -17.17
C SER A 279 17.80 1.51 -17.93
N ILE A 280 18.14 0.40 -17.26
CA ILE A 280 18.17 -0.93 -17.91
C ILE A 280 16.79 -1.32 -18.44
N GLY A 281 15.73 -0.89 -17.76
CA GLY A 281 14.36 -1.18 -18.16
C GLY A 281 13.90 -0.41 -19.40
N GLU A 282 14.54 0.72 -19.73
CA GLU A 282 14.20 1.54 -20.90
C GLU A 282 14.99 1.15 -22.16
N SER A 283 16.20 0.61 -22.02
CA SER A 283 17.07 0.30 -23.18
C SER A 283 16.67 -0.96 -23.96
N VAL A 284 15.88 -1.86 -23.37
CA VAL A 284 15.45 -3.11 -24.04
C VAL A 284 14.30 -2.89 -25.04
N ASP A 285 13.53 -1.81 -24.90
CA ASP A 285 12.41 -1.48 -25.82
C ASP A 285 12.86 -0.63 -27.04
N GLY A 286 14.13 -0.20 -27.09
CA GLY A 286 14.66 0.68 -28.13
C GLY A 286 15.24 -0.02 -29.37
N ASP A 287 15.63 -1.29 -29.25
CA ASP A 287 16.49 -1.96 -30.26
C ASP A 287 15.74 -2.88 -31.25
N GLU A 288 14.44 -3.15 -31.05
CA GLU A 288 13.65 -3.98 -31.99
C GLU A 288 13.10 -3.23 -33.22
N ARG A 289 13.40 -1.93 -33.38
CA ARG A 289 12.90 -1.14 -34.53
C ARG A 289 13.91 -0.88 -35.66
N SER A 290 15.11 -1.45 -35.59
CA SER A 290 16.20 -1.11 -36.50
C SER A 290 16.77 -2.33 -37.25
N SER A 291 15.95 -3.25 -37.75
CA SER A 291 16.42 -4.35 -38.63
C SER A 291 15.31 -5.01 -39.46
N ILE A 292 14.43 -4.24 -40.12
CA ILE A 292 13.64 -4.76 -41.25
C ILE A 292 13.47 -3.64 -42.29
N THR A 293 14.47 -3.47 -43.16
CA THR A 293 14.31 -2.96 -44.53
C THR A 293 15.55 -3.31 -45.34
N ALA A 294 15.47 -4.45 -46.04
CA ALA A 294 16.13 -4.71 -47.31
C ALA A 294 15.15 -5.54 -48.16
#